data_AF-A0A353D7W8-F1
#
_entry.id   AF-A0A353D7W8-F1
#
_cell.length_a   1.000
_cell.length_b   1.000
_cell.length_c   1.000
_cell.angle_alpha   90.00
_cell.angle_beta   90.00
_cell.angle_gamma   90.00
#
_symmetry.space_group_name_H-M   'P 1'
#
loop_
_entity.id
_entity.type
_entity.pdbx_description
1 polymer ?
#
loop_
_entity_poly.entity_id
_entity_poly.type
_entity_poly.pdbx_seq_one_letter_code
_entity_poly.pdbx_strand_id
1 'polypeptide(L)'
;MPLATSAWLDPGAFAGLAAHLARHEGADLLLSGAGWPDEDLCLAGLRPTAEHVPDPADPKPGLRAFLAAHPGPALGFLSYPLGLDLHGVPSAKPRALPPGLFRKYAALLSWRHSSGRLEILGSDPAL
;
A
#
# COMPACT_ATOMS: atom_id res chain seq x y z
N MET A 1 -5.03 18.70 -10.62
CA MET A 1 -5.03 17.39 -11.30
C MET A 1 -3.92 16.54 -10.68
N PRO A 2 -4.12 15.23 -10.46
CA PRO A 2 -3.04 14.36 -10.02
C PRO A 2 -1.87 14.41 -11.02
N LEU A 3 -0.65 14.59 -10.50
CA LEU A 3 0.55 14.54 -11.32
C LEU A 3 0.84 13.06 -11.66
N ALA A 4 0.78 12.73 -12.94
CA ALA A 4 1.13 11.40 -13.42
C ALA A 4 2.36 11.48 -14.33
N THR A 5 3.37 10.65 -14.05
CA THR A 5 4.52 10.47 -14.94
C THR A 5 4.88 8.99 -15.01
N SER A 6 5.59 8.60 -16.08
CA SER A 6 6.00 7.22 -16.30
C SER A 6 7.42 7.13 -16.85
N ALA A 7 8.04 5.99 -16.58
CA ALA A 7 9.37 5.64 -17.07
C ALA A 7 9.45 4.13 -17.32
N TRP A 8 10.56 3.69 -17.89
CA TRP A 8 10.88 2.27 -18.03
C TRP A 8 12.14 1.98 -17.23
N LEU A 9 12.06 0.96 -16.37
CA LEU A 9 13.18 0.49 -15.56
C LEU A 9 13.29 -1.02 -15.72
N ASP A 10 14.50 -1.49 -15.98
CA ASP A 10 14.80 -2.92 -15.86
C ASP A 10 14.72 -3.36 -14.37
N PRO A 11 14.62 -4.67 -14.10
CA PRO A 11 14.48 -5.17 -12.74
C PRO A 11 15.62 -4.77 -11.78
N GLY A 12 16.85 -4.64 -12.28
CA GLY A 12 18.01 -4.25 -11.47
C GLY A 12 17.94 -2.77 -11.07
N ALA A 13 17.59 -1.90 -12.02
CA ALA A 13 17.37 -0.49 -11.78
C ALA A 13 16.21 -0.26 -10.80
N PHE A 14 15.09 -0.98 -10.96
CA PHE A 14 13.98 -0.92 -10.02
C PHE A 14 14.37 -1.40 -8.62
N ALA A 15 15.10 -2.52 -8.50
CA ALA A 15 15.57 -3.01 -7.21
C ALA A 15 16.47 -1.99 -6.50
N GLY A 16 17.36 -1.32 -7.23
CA GLY A 16 18.18 -0.22 -6.71
C GLY A 16 17.34 0.95 -6.19
N LEU A 17 16.35 1.37 -6.97
CA LEU A 17 15.41 2.43 -6.59
C LEU A 17 14.60 2.05 -5.33
N ALA A 18 13.97 0.88 -5.31
CA ALA A 18 13.17 0.41 -4.16
C ALA A 18 14.02 0.35 -2.88
N ALA A 19 15.25 -0.15 -2.99
CA ALA A 19 16.18 -0.21 -1.86
C ALA A 19 16.60 1.18 -1.37
N HIS A 20 16.76 2.16 -2.26
CA HIS A 20 17.02 3.55 -1.89
C HIS A 20 15.82 4.17 -1.17
N LEU A 21 14.62 4.00 -1.71
CA LEU A 21 13.37 4.52 -1.14
C LEU A 21 13.11 3.97 0.28
N ALA A 22 13.32 2.67 0.50
CA ALA A 22 13.19 2.08 1.84
C ALA A 22 14.20 2.65 2.84
N ARG A 23 15.47 2.80 2.44
CA ARG A 23 16.55 3.15 3.37
C ARG A 23 16.65 4.64 3.67
N HIS A 24 16.27 5.49 2.73
CA HIS A 24 16.55 6.94 2.82
C HIS A 24 15.27 7.78 2.86
N GLU A 25 14.19 7.33 2.23
CA GLU A 25 12.94 8.10 2.13
C GLU A 25 11.84 7.57 3.05
N GLY A 26 12.08 6.48 3.78
CA GLY A 26 11.10 5.85 4.66
C GLY A 26 9.85 5.39 3.92
N ALA A 27 9.99 4.97 2.66
CA ALA A 27 8.87 4.51 1.85
C ALA A 27 8.30 3.19 2.36
N ASP A 28 6.97 3.09 2.36
CA ASP A 28 6.27 1.83 2.62
C ASP A 28 6.24 1.02 1.32
N LEU A 29 6.81 -0.19 1.34
CA LEU A 29 6.97 -1.03 0.15
C LEU A 29 6.09 -2.27 0.19
N LEU A 30 5.43 -2.55 -0.95
CA LEU A 30 4.74 -3.81 -1.22
C LEU A 30 5.34 -4.41 -2.49
N LEU A 31 6.26 -5.36 -2.32
CA LEU A 31 7.05 -5.90 -3.42
C LEU A 31 6.59 -7.30 -3.79
N SER A 32 6.36 -7.53 -5.08
CA SER A 32 6.18 -8.85 -5.65
C SER A 32 7.54 -9.41 -6.07
N GLY A 33 7.87 -10.60 -5.58
CA GLY A 33 9.10 -11.32 -5.96
C GLY A 33 8.83 -12.30 -7.09
N ALA A 34 9.85 -12.55 -7.93
CA ALA A 34 9.79 -13.45 -9.09
C ALA A 34 9.51 -14.94 -8.73
N GLY A 35 8.79 -15.67 -9.59
CA GLY A 35 8.33 -17.05 -9.40
C GLY A 35 6.89 -17.29 -8.86
N TRP A 36 6.06 -16.28 -8.57
CA TRP A 36 4.71 -16.42 -8.01
C TRP A 36 3.58 -16.08 -9.01
N PRO A 37 2.40 -16.73 -8.91
CA PRO A 37 1.22 -16.28 -9.64
C PRO A 37 0.87 -14.83 -9.29
N ASP A 38 0.53 -14.01 -10.29
CA ASP A 38 0.19 -12.59 -10.17
C ASP A 38 1.30 -11.64 -9.68
N GLU A 39 2.57 -12.06 -9.80
CA GLU A 39 3.77 -11.32 -9.38
C GLU A 39 4.14 -10.08 -10.21
N ASP A 40 3.18 -9.46 -10.88
CA ASP A 40 3.49 -8.40 -11.84
C ASP A 40 3.77 -7.07 -11.13
N LEU A 41 3.12 -6.76 -10.00
CA LEU A 41 3.05 -5.40 -9.49
C LEU A 41 3.85 -5.20 -8.20
N CYS A 42 4.74 -4.21 -8.22
CA CYS A 42 5.40 -3.66 -7.03
C CYS A 42 4.89 -2.25 -6.77
N LEU A 43 4.71 -1.90 -5.49
CA LEU A 43 4.18 -0.62 -5.04
C LEU A 43 5.13 0.00 -4.00
N ALA A 44 5.28 1.33 -4.07
CA ALA A 44 6.00 2.12 -3.07
C ALA A 44 5.19 3.37 -2.72
N GLY A 45 4.72 3.44 -1.48
CA GLY A 45 4.05 4.62 -0.93
C GLY A 45 5.08 5.61 -0.37
N LEU A 46 5.07 6.83 -0.89
CA LEU A 46 6.02 7.89 -0.51
C LEU A 46 5.34 8.91 0.38
N ARG A 47 6.00 9.25 1.50
CA ARG A 47 5.57 10.28 2.47
C ARG A 47 4.13 10.06 2.94
N PRO A 48 3.91 9.16 3.92
CA PRO A 48 2.59 8.97 4.52
C PRO A 48 2.00 10.29 5.03
N THR A 49 0.73 10.55 4.70
CA THR A 49 0.02 11.79 5.05
C THR A 49 -1.11 11.58 6.04
N ALA A 50 -1.71 10.39 6.06
CA ALA A 50 -2.74 10.01 7.01
C ALA A 50 -2.69 8.50 7.26
N GLU A 51 -3.15 8.07 8.42
CA GLU A 51 -3.18 6.67 8.85
C GLU A 51 -4.54 6.30 9.43
N HIS A 52 -4.98 5.06 9.22
CA HIS A 52 -6.20 4.51 9.78
C HIS A 52 -6.02 3.05 10.19
N VAL A 53 -6.41 2.76 11.43
CA VAL A 53 -6.55 1.40 11.97
C VAL A 53 -8.06 1.08 12.01
N PRO A 54 -8.53 0.01 11.32
CA PRO A 54 -9.94 -0.35 11.34
C PRO A 54 -10.44 -0.75 12.73
N ASP A 55 -11.70 -0.44 13.03
CA ASP A 55 -12.40 -1.01 14.20
C ASP A 55 -12.58 -2.53 13.99
N PRO A 56 -12.14 -3.40 14.92
CA PRO A 56 -12.30 -4.83 14.78
C PRO A 56 -13.76 -5.30 14.80
N ALA A 57 -14.69 -4.56 15.41
CA ALA A 57 -16.10 -4.91 15.48
C ALA A 57 -16.89 -4.44 14.25
N ASP A 58 -16.52 -3.28 13.69
CA ASP A 58 -17.15 -2.74 12.47
C ASP A 58 -16.15 -1.94 11.60
N PRO A 59 -15.30 -2.62 10.81
CA PRO A 59 -14.19 -1.97 10.11
C PRO A 59 -14.62 -1.13 8.91
N LYS A 60 -15.80 -1.39 8.32
CA LYS A 60 -16.17 -0.85 7.01
C LYS A 60 -16.45 0.66 7.03
N PRO A 61 -17.25 1.22 7.97
CA PRO A 61 -17.58 2.64 7.95
C PRO A 61 -16.34 3.53 8.11
N GLY A 62 -15.48 3.22 9.08
CA GLY A 62 -14.24 3.95 9.34
C GLY A 62 -13.27 3.92 8.15
N LEU A 63 -13.08 2.74 7.56
CA LEU A 63 -12.22 2.59 6.39
C LEU A 63 -12.75 3.35 5.18
N ARG A 64 -14.06 3.31 4.91
CA ARG A 64 -14.68 4.08 3.83
C ARG A 64 -14.50 5.58 4.04
N ALA A 65 -14.73 6.07 5.25
CA ALA A 65 -14.53 7.47 5.60
C ALA A 65 -13.06 7.88 5.39
N PHE A 66 -12.10 7.07 5.84
CA PHE A 66 -10.67 7.31 5.64
C PHE A 66 -10.28 7.40 4.17
N LEU A 67 -10.77 6.47 3.34
CA LEU A 67 -10.47 6.44 1.91
C LEU A 67 -11.00 7.68 1.17
N ALA A 68 -12.12 8.25 1.63
CA ALA A 68 -12.74 9.44 1.07
C ALA A 68 -12.21 10.77 1.64
N ALA A 69 -11.74 10.77 2.89
CA ALA A 69 -11.40 12.00 3.61
C ALA A 69 -10.11 12.71 3.14
N HIS A 70 -9.18 11.97 2.54
CA HIS A 70 -7.87 12.50 2.17
C HIS A 70 -7.54 12.24 0.69
N PRO A 71 -6.94 13.21 -0.02
CA PRO A 71 -6.46 12.99 -1.37
C PRO A 71 -5.33 11.97 -1.38
N GLY A 72 -5.11 11.39 -2.56
CA GLY A 72 -3.99 10.49 -2.80
C GLY A 72 -4.31 9.00 -2.62
N PRO A 73 -3.41 8.16 -3.15
CA PRO A 73 -3.52 6.71 -3.10
C PRO A 73 -3.40 6.20 -1.67
N ALA A 74 -4.08 5.09 -1.39
CA ALA A 74 -3.98 4.38 -0.12
C ALA A 74 -3.38 2.99 -0.32
N LEU A 75 -2.49 2.61 0.59
CA LEU A 75 -1.99 1.23 0.74
C LEU A 75 -2.24 0.78 2.17
N GLY A 76 -2.45 -0.52 2.33
CA GLY A 76 -2.66 -1.08 3.65
C GLY A 76 -2.92 -2.57 3.60
N PHE A 77 -3.22 -3.12 4.77
CA PHE A 77 -3.59 -4.52 4.92
C PHE A 77 -4.75 -4.68 5.90
N LEU A 78 -5.45 -5.80 5.76
CA LEU A 78 -6.31 -6.36 6.78
C LEU A 78 -5.65 -7.64 7.30
N SER A 79 -5.69 -7.83 8.60
CA SER A 79 -5.14 -9.02 9.23
C SER A 79 -6.09 -10.20 9.06
N TYR A 80 -5.54 -11.41 8.97
CA TYR A 80 -6.35 -12.64 8.93
C TYR A 80 -7.26 -12.81 10.16
N PRO A 81 -6.81 -12.54 11.41
CA PRO A 81 -7.67 -12.63 12.59
C PRO A 81 -8.93 -11.75 12.54
N LEU A 82 -8.85 -10.56 11.92
CA LEU A 82 -10.02 -9.70 11.74
C LEU A 82 -11.15 -10.43 10.98
N GLY A 83 -10.80 -11.18 9.92
CA GLY A 83 -11.79 -11.96 9.17
C GLY A 83 -12.45 -13.04 10.04
N LEU A 84 -11.67 -13.73 10.88
CA LEU A 84 -12.21 -14.73 11.81
C LEU A 84 -13.18 -14.10 12.80
N ASP A 85 -12.81 -12.96 13.38
CA ASP A 85 -13.61 -12.22 14.36
C ASP A 85 -14.96 -11.78 13.76
N LEU A 86 -14.95 -11.24 12.52
CA LEU A 86 -16.17 -10.86 11.79
C LEU A 86 -17.10 -12.03 11.47
N HIS A 87 -16.55 -13.24 11.34
CA HIS A 87 -17.31 -14.46 11.05
C HIS A 87 -17.62 -15.29 12.30
N GLY A 88 -17.24 -14.82 13.50
CA GLY A 88 -17.44 -15.56 14.74
C GLY A 88 -16.66 -16.87 14.81
N VAL A 89 -15.57 -16.99 14.05
CA VAL A 89 -14.72 -18.19 14.02
C VAL A 89 -13.70 -18.12 15.15
N PRO A 90 -13.75 -19.01 16.16
CA PRO A 90 -12.80 -18.98 17.24
C PRO A 90 -11.39 -19.35 16.74
N SER A 91 -10.38 -18.67 17.28
CA SER A 91 -8.98 -18.95 16.98
C SER A 91 -8.12 -18.79 18.22
N ALA A 92 -7.22 -19.75 18.44
CA ALA A 92 -6.22 -19.66 19.50
C ALA A 92 -4.98 -18.84 19.08
N LYS A 93 -4.93 -18.35 17.83
CA LYS A 93 -3.78 -17.59 17.33
C LYS A 93 -3.69 -16.24 18.06
N PRO A 94 -2.50 -15.84 18.54
CA PRO A 94 -2.33 -14.55 19.20
C PRO A 94 -2.58 -13.39 18.24
N ARG A 95 -3.31 -12.37 18.70
CA ARG A 95 -3.55 -11.13 17.96
C ARG A 95 -2.36 -10.18 18.14
N ALA A 96 -1.24 -10.50 17.51
CA ALA A 96 0.02 -9.73 17.60
C ALA A 96 0.06 -8.50 16.68
N LEU A 97 -0.86 -8.42 15.70
CA LEU A 97 -0.97 -7.31 14.75
C LEU A 97 -2.29 -6.57 14.97
N PRO A 98 -2.37 -5.27 14.63
CA PRO A 98 -3.64 -4.56 14.57
C PRO A 98 -4.58 -5.24 13.56
N PRO A 99 -5.91 -5.01 13.68
CA PRO A 99 -6.91 -5.58 12.77
C PRO A 99 -6.64 -5.24 11.29
N GLY A 100 -6.00 -4.10 11.04
CA GLY A 100 -5.42 -3.69 9.79
C GLY A 100 -4.64 -2.39 9.98
N LEU A 101 -4.01 -1.92 8.91
CA LEU A 101 -3.36 -0.61 8.86
C LEU A 101 -3.46 -0.08 7.43
N PHE A 102 -3.98 1.13 7.28
CA PHE A 102 -4.05 1.82 6.00
C PHE A 102 -3.41 3.18 6.11
N ARG A 103 -2.65 3.55 5.08
CA ARG A 103 -2.00 4.85 4.97
C ARG A 103 -2.34 5.50 3.64
N LYS A 104 -2.44 6.83 3.66
CA LYS A 104 -2.48 7.69 2.47
C LYS A 104 -1.10 8.23 2.22
N TYR A 105 -0.76 8.44 0.95
CA TYR A 105 0.58 8.85 0.53
C TYR A 105 0.52 10.07 -0.36
N ALA A 106 1.53 10.93 -0.25
CA ALA A 106 1.70 12.06 -1.16
C ALA A 106 2.02 11.60 -2.59
N ALA A 107 2.64 10.43 -2.75
CA ALA A 107 2.81 9.78 -4.04
C ALA A 107 2.82 8.26 -3.92
N LEU A 108 2.36 7.59 -4.97
CA LEU A 108 2.48 6.15 -5.15
C LEU A 108 3.28 5.86 -6.42
N LEU A 109 4.28 5.02 -6.28
CA LEU A 109 5.02 4.47 -7.39
C LEU A 109 4.57 3.02 -7.61
N SER A 110 4.28 2.69 -8.86
CA SER A 110 3.83 1.37 -9.32
C SER A 110 4.78 0.89 -10.40
N TRP A 111 5.36 -0.30 -10.24
CA TRP A 111 6.23 -0.90 -11.25
C TRP A 111 5.73 -2.29 -11.64
N ARG A 112 5.68 -2.56 -12.94
CA ARG A 112 5.23 -3.84 -13.49
C ARG A 112 6.39 -4.66 -14.03
N HIS A 113 6.64 -5.84 -13.48
CA HIS A 113 7.67 -6.77 -13.93
C HIS A 113 7.52 -7.14 -15.41
N SER A 114 6.29 -7.42 -15.86
CA SER A 114 6.01 -7.88 -17.23
C SER A 114 6.42 -6.89 -18.32
N SER A 115 6.45 -5.60 -17.99
CA SER A 115 6.73 -4.53 -18.94
C SER A 115 8.00 -3.75 -18.59
N GLY A 116 8.41 -3.74 -17.32
CA GLY A 116 9.40 -2.79 -16.80
C GLY A 116 8.83 -1.37 -16.67
N ARG A 117 7.52 -1.18 -16.83
CA ARG A 117 6.89 0.14 -16.76
C ARG A 117 6.78 0.60 -15.32
N LEU A 118 7.32 1.77 -15.05
CA LEU A 118 7.18 2.54 -13.83
C LEU A 118 6.11 3.63 -14.03
N GLU A 119 5.20 3.77 -13.09
CA GLU A 119 4.22 4.85 -13.03
C GLU A 119 4.29 5.52 -11.67
N ILE A 120 4.23 6.85 -11.65
CA ILE A 120 4.21 7.65 -10.43
C ILE A 120 2.94 8.47 -10.44
N LEU A 121 2.13 8.30 -9.40
CA LEU A 121 0.91 9.04 -9.16
C LEU A 121 1.07 9.91 -7.91
N GLY A 122 1.12 11.23 -8.09
CA GLY A 122 1.09 12.20 -7.00
C GLY A 122 -0.33 12.52 -6.53
N SER A 123 -0.47 12.85 -5.25
CA SER A 123 -1.68 13.49 -4.72
C SER A 123 -1.85 14.86 -5.38
N ASP A 124 -3.08 15.19 -5.78
CA ASP A 124 -3.41 16.52 -6.28
C ASP A 124 -3.24 17.54 -5.14
N PRO A 125 -2.37 18.56 -5.25
CA PRO A 125 -2.19 19.56 -4.19
C PRO A 125 -3.40 20.50 -4.04
N ALA A 126 -4.42 20.40 -4.90
CA ALA A 126 -5.61 21.24 -4.88
C ALA A 126 -6.79 20.69 -4.03
N LEU A 127 -6.59 19.61 -3.28
CA LEU A 127 -7.56 19.00 -2.36
C LEU A 127 -7.00 18.87 -0.95
#